data_AF-A0A1D5UUC9-F1
#
_entry.id   AF-A0A1D5UUC9-F1
#
_cell.length_a   1.000
_cell.length_b   1.000
_cell.length_c   1.000
_cell.angle_alpha   90.00
_cell.angle_beta   90.00
_cell.angle_gamma   90.00
#
_symmetry.space_group_name_H-M   'P 1'
#
loop_
_entity.id
_entity.type
_entity.pdbx_description
1 polymer ?
#
loop_
_entity_poly.entity_id
_entity_poly.type
_entity_poly.pdbx_seq_one_letter_code
_entity_poly.pdbx_strand_id
1 'polypeptide(L)'
;MEVEAMSSALAGLKIHSSDGVGCRNRGRENVGGAKTTRPLRLKIKSLTRKSRIRRDENRPPTPTRDERWAEEPENLPEVKEEDAIARSRRIWDRRWAGRYGAFEDETSIGPMRYTSKPPTPEYLFTEQTVQIFSIRVRAPTDGLKWPLRVYGHIATRDSMDQNRNYLFRRTRDNCQTLSQDDPSLLLTGPSRAIVYLAPITFEVQLKVKGKGESEDEMLAFGAFYYDDGSACERKLSIRYDHKRCMLEYEVALRPRSVEATISLKVVVGSWPENHRGIVVAITSGIDEKIVLLRCRDREPPIDPDGSFELSRRVVSVDLGEKLLVAVDASLSDFLMRATAVFKPACSGTSHGVCDLGSCKVEVTVAWSLFVIVVP
;
A
#
# COMPACT_ATOMS: atom_id res chain seq x y z
N MET A 1 -18.26 19.00 -11.70
CA MET A 1 -19.45 18.78 -10.83
C MET A 1 -19.59 17.34 -10.34
N GLU A 2 -18.67 16.43 -10.65
CA GLU A 2 -18.71 15.00 -10.22
C GLU A 2 -18.07 14.71 -8.85
N VAL A 3 -17.65 15.74 -8.10
CA VAL A 3 -16.91 15.58 -6.84
C VAL A 3 -17.84 15.57 -5.61
N GLU A 4 -19.01 16.22 -5.67
CA GLU A 4 -19.90 16.35 -4.51
C GLU A 4 -20.84 15.16 -4.29
N ALA A 5 -21.17 14.39 -5.33
CA ALA A 5 -22.10 13.27 -5.22
C ALA A 5 -21.52 12.05 -4.46
N MET A 6 -20.21 11.95 -4.30
CA MET A 6 -19.56 10.80 -3.63
C MET A 6 -19.42 10.98 -2.11
N SER A 7 -19.32 12.22 -1.62
CA SER A 7 -19.31 12.51 -0.18
C SER A 7 -20.66 12.19 0.47
N SER A 8 -21.76 12.36 -0.27
CA SER A 8 -23.13 12.12 0.21
C SER A 8 -23.43 10.65 0.54
N ALA A 9 -22.74 9.68 -0.06
CA ALA A 9 -23.00 8.25 0.19
C ALA A 9 -22.45 7.77 1.55
N LEU A 10 -21.44 8.45 2.10
CA LEU A 10 -20.88 8.17 3.42
C LEU A 10 -21.61 8.90 4.56
N ALA A 11 -22.26 10.04 4.27
CA ALA A 11 -22.96 10.86 5.27
C ALA A 11 -24.30 10.25 5.78
N GLY A 12 -24.88 9.29 5.04
CA GLY A 12 -26.19 8.71 5.36
C GLY A 12 -26.20 7.52 6.32
N LEU A 13 -25.04 6.95 6.66
CA LEU A 13 -24.95 5.80 7.56
C LEU A 13 -24.87 6.27 9.02
N LYS A 14 -26.02 6.46 9.67
CA LYS A 14 -26.10 6.49 11.14
C LYS A 14 -25.67 5.12 11.68
N ILE A 15 -24.44 5.02 12.17
CA ILE A 15 -23.90 3.81 12.77
C ILE A 15 -24.32 3.79 14.25
N HIS A 16 -25.29 2.94 14.58
CA HIS A 16 -25.46 2.47 15.96
C HIS A 16 -24.29 1.52 16.29
N SER A 17 -23.51 1.83 17.31
CA SER A 17 -22.55 0.87 17.88
C SER A 17 -23.34 -0.20 18.64
N SER A 18 -23.31 -1.43 18.13
CA SER A 18 -23.66 -2.61 18.90
C SER A 18 -22.39 -3.38 19.22
N ASP A 19 -22.15 -3.55 20.52
CA ASP A 19 -21.05 -4.31 21.11
C ASP A 19 -21.03 -5.78 20.69
N GLY A 20 -19.81 -6.34 20.63
CA GLY A 20 -19.52 -7.78 20.55
C GLY A 20 -18.98 -8.22 19.19
N VAL A 21 -17.87 -8.95 19.04
CA VAL A 21 -17.18 -9.87 19.94
C VAL A 21 -15.68 -9.69 19.75
N GLY A 22 -14.97 -9.24 20.78
CA GLY A 22 -13.51 -9.20 20.78
C GLY A 22 -12.94 -10.59 21.10
N CYS A 23 -11.92 -11.02 20.36
CA CYS A 23 -11.07 -12.15 20.75
C CYS A 23 -10.36 -11.80 22.07
N ARG A 24 -10.93 -12.23 23.20
CA ARG A 24 -10.28 -12.20 24.52
C ARG A 24 -9.83 -13.60 24.89
N ASN A 25 -8.53 -13.75 25.13
CA ASN A 25 -7.98 -14.93 25.79
C ASN A 25 -8.37 -14.91 27.29
N ARG A 26 -9.07 -15.95 27.75
CA ARG A 26 -9.12 -16.41 29.15
C ARG A 26 -8.63 -17.87 29.15
N GLY A 27 -7.90 -18.39 30.12
CA GLY A 27 -7.42 -17.85 31.39
C GLY A 27 -6.65 -18.93 32.15
N ARG A 28 -6.16 -18.58 33.34
CA ARG A 28 -5.92 -19.51 34.45
C ARG A 28 -6.28 -18.81 35.77
N GLU A 29 -7.09 -19.50 36.57
CA GLU A 29 -7.60 -19.13 37.90
C GLU A 29 -6.46 -19.22 38.95
N ASN A 30 -6.48 -18.60 40.14
CA ASN A 30 -7.47 -18.77 41.21
C ASN A 30 -7.34 -17.73 42.36
N VAL A 31 -8.52 -17.35 42.89
CA VAL A 31 -8.97 -17.09 44.28
C VAL A 31 -8.33 -15.98 45.16
N GLY A 32 -9.19 -15.05 45.61
CA GLY A 32 -9.23 -14.65 47.04
C GLY A 32 -9.67 -13.22 47.38
N GLY A 33 -10.95 -13.04 47.77
CA GLY A 33 -11.34 -12.11 48.84
C GLY A 33 -11.86 -10.71 48.45
N ALA A 34 -13.17 -10.51 48.55
CA ALA A 34 -13.84 -9.21 48.47
C ALA A 34 -13.80 -8.44 49.80
N LYS A 35 -13.48 -7.14 49.78
CA LYS A 35 -14.05 -6.12 50.70
C LYS A 35 -14.14 -4.76 50.00
N THR A 36 -15.32 -4.16 50.09
CA THR A 36 -15.73 -2.84 49.62
C THR A 36 -15.23 -1.71 50.54
N THR A 37 -14.66 -0.64 49.99
CA THR A 37 -14.59 0.69 50.63
C THR A 37 -14.44 1.82 49.58
N ARG A 38 -15.21 2.89 49.75
CA ARG A 38 -15.28 4.12 48.93
C ARG A 38 -14.03 5.03 49.13
N PRO A 39 -13.76 6.00 48.22
CA PRO A 39 -12.42 6.57 48.05
C PRO A 39 -12.14 7.77 48.95
N LEU A 40 -10.92 7.84 49.48
CA LEU A 40 -10.36 9.03 50.15
C LEU A 40 -9.33 9.71 49.24
N ARG A 41 -9.61 10.96 48.89
CA ARG A 41 -8.69 11.92 48.25
C ARG A 41 -7.45 12.11 49.12
N LEU A 42 -6.26 11.85 48.59
CA LEU A 42 -5.00 12.28 49.19
C LEU A 42 -4.12 13.00 48.15
N LYS A 43 -3.87 14.27 48.43
CA LYS A 43 -2.93 15.15 47.73
C LYS A 43 -1.50 14.67 48.01
N ILE A 44 -0.72 14.37 46.98
CA ILE A 44 0.71 14.09 47.11
C ILE A 44 1.47 15.43 47.02
N LYS A 45 2.10 15.82 48.12
CA LYS A 45 3.11 16.89 48.17
C LYS A 45 4.48 16.31 47.87
N SER A 46 5.25 17.04 47.07
CA SER A 46 6.63 16.76 46.69
C SER A 46 7.57 16.63 47.88
N LEU A 47 8.40 15.59 47.90
CA LEU A 47 9.56 15.46 48.79
C LEU A 47 10.81 15.17 47.96
N THR A 48 11.66 16.17 47.86
CA THR A 48 13.00 16.15 47.27
C THR A 48 13.96 15.40 48.19
N ARG A 49 14.63 14.35 47.69
CA ARG A 49 15.71 13.66 48.40
C ARG A 49 17.02 13.85 47.63
N LYS A 50 17.93 14.65 48.18
CA LYS A 50 19.31 14.82 47.68
C LYS A 50 20.14 13.61 48.10
N SER A 51 20.72 12.88 47.14
CA SER A 51 21.84 11.96 47.39
C SER A 51 23.10 12.48 46.70
N ARG A 52 24.14 12.75 47.48
CA ARG A 52 25.48 13.13 47.03
C ARG A 52 26.18 11.88 46.45
N ILE A 53 26.66 11.97 45.21
CA ILE A 53 27.61 11.03 44.62
C ILE A 53 28.96 11.75 44.50
N ARG A 54 30.01 11.14 45.05
CA ARG A 54 31.40 11.61 44.99
C ARG A 54 31.92 11.47 43.55
N ARG A 55 32.50 12.53 42.99
CA ARG A 55 33.18 12.51 41.69
C ARG A 55 34.57 11.90 41.86
N ASP A 56 34.88 10.93 41.01
CA ASP A 56 36.22 10.40 40.81
C ASP A 56 36.84 11.18 39.64
N GLU A 57 37.94 11.91 39.88
CA GLU A 57 38.49 12.93 38.97
C GLU A 57 39.48 12.41 37.91
N ASN A 58 39.63 11.09 37.74
CA ASN A 58 40.63 10.54 36.81
C ASN A 58 40.11 9.60 35.71
N ARG A 59 38.87 9.80 35.23
CA ARG A 59 38.35 9.09 34.05
C ARG A 59 38.47 9.96 32.79
N PRO A 60 39.12 9.51 31.69
CA PRO A 60 39.08 10.26 30.44
C PRO A 60 37.62 10.41 29.96
N PRO A 61 37.26 11.53 29.33
CA PRO A 61 35.88 11.81 28.97
C PRO A 61 35.38 10.74 28.00
N THR A 62 34.22 10.18 28.32
CA THR A 62 33.45 9.34 27.40
C THR A 62 32.87 10.27 26.35
N PRO A 63 33.06 10.03 25.04
CA PRO A 63 32.52 10.92 24.03
C PRO A 63 31.00 10.96 24.16
N THR A 64 30.48 12.17 24.29
CA THR A 64 29.05 12.47 24.24
C THR A 64 28.49 11.97 22.91
N ARG A 65 27.27 11.43 22.97
CA ARG A 65 26.54 10.82 21.85
C ARG A 65 26.00 11.87 20.87
N ASP A 66 26.85 12.81 20.45
CA ASP A 66 26.55 13.84 19.46
C ASP A 66 27.70 14.08 18.45
N GLU A 67 28.80 13.31 18.50
CA GLU A 67 29.91 13.43 17.52
C GLU A 67 30.10 12.15 16.70
N ARG A 68 29.03 11.68 16.05
CA ARG A 68 29.16 10.65 14.99
C ARG A 68 28.20 10.86 13.81
N TRP A 69 27.98 12.11 13.46
CA TRP A 69 27.65 12.48 12.09
C TRP A 69 28.91 13.15 11.56
N ALA A 70 29.73 12.38 10.84
CA ALA A 70 30.76 12.99 10.02
C ALA A 70 30.04 13.99 9.11
N GLU A 71 30.50 15.24 9.08
CA GLU A 71 30.13 16.21 8.05
C GLU A 71 30.26 15.50 6.70
N GLU A 72 29.13 15.21 6.06
CA GLU A 72 29.15 14.78 4.66
C GLU A 72 29.73 15.96 3.87
N PRO A 73 30.82 15.78 3.11
CA PRO A 73 31.34 16.87 2.31
C PRO A 73 30.26 17.35 1.35
N GLU A 74 29.98 18.66 1.35
CA GLU A 74 29.01 19.37 0.50
C GLU A 74 29.28 19.27 -1.03
N ASN A 75 30.12 18.34 -1.46
CA ASN A 75 30.40 18.02 -2.85
C ASN A 75 30.48 16.49 -3.04
N LEU A 76 29.39 15.79 -2.74
CA LEU A 76 29.19 14.47 -3.33
C LEU A 76 29.07 14.66 -4.85
N PRO A 77 29.89 13.96 -5.67
CA PRO A 77 29.75 14.04 -7.11
C PRO A 77 28.32 13.67 -7.49
N GLU A 78 27.71 14.43 -8.40
CA GLU A 78 26.40 14.12 -8.98
C GLU A 78 26.41 12.66 -9.45
N VAL A 79 25.78 11.78 -8.68
CA VAL A 79 25.78 10.35 -8.98
C VAL A 79 24.96 10.19 -10.25
N LYS A 80 25.61 9.78 -11.34
CA LYS A 80 24.90 9.49 -12.59
C LYS A 80 23.81 8.47 -12.30
N GLU A 81 22.62 8.67 -12.86
CA GLU A 81 21.48 7.80 -12.59
C GLU A 81 21.84 6.31 -12.82
N GLU A 82 22.56 5.97 -13.90
CA GLU A 82 23.04 4.59 -14.17
C GLU A 82 23.85 3.96 -13.02
N ASP A 83 24.61 4.76 -12.25
CA ASP A 83 25.39 4.28 -11.10
C ASP A 83 24.52 3.94 -9.89
N ALA A 84 23.29 4.48 -9.80
CA ALA A 84 22.41 4.26 -8.65
C ALA A 84 21.90 2.82 -8.58
N ILE A 85 21.38 2.25 -9.68
CA ILE A 85 20.98 0.83 -9.71
C ILE A 85 22.19 -0.09 -9.60
N ALA A 86 23.32 0.25 -10.22
CA ALA A 86 24.53 -0.54 -10.05
C ALA A 86 24.96 -0.60 -8.57
N ARG A 87 24.86 0.52 -7.85
CA ARG A 87 25.09 0.57 -6.40
C ARG A 87 24.04 -0.24 -5.64
N SER A 88 22.76 -0.10 -5.95
CA SER A 88 21.68 -0.87 -5.31
C SER A 88 21.86 -2.38 -5.49
N ARG A 89 22.23 -2.82 -6.70
CA ARG A 89 22.56 -4.22 -7.00
C ARG A 89 23.75 -4.71 -6.16
N ARG A 90 24.84 -3.93 -6.06
CA ARG A 90 25.98 -4.29 -5.20
C ARG A 90 25.60 -4.40 -3.73
N ILE A 91 24.75 -3.51 -3.22
CA ILE A 91 24.26 -3.55 -1.84
C ILE A 91 23.40 -4.80 -1.64
N TRP A 92 22.52 -5.10 -2.60
CA TRP A 92 21.70 -6.31 -2.61
C TRP A 92 22.56 -7.57 -2.56
N ASP A 93 23.53 -7.69 -3.47
CA ASP A 93 24.38 -8.88 -3.59
C ASP A 93 25.12 -9.17 -2.28
N ARG A 94 25.53 -8.11 -1.56
CA ARG A 94 26.20 -8.23 -0.26
C ARG A 94 25.26 -8.63 0.88
N ARG A 95 24.05 -8.07 0.91
CA ARG A 95 23.16 -8.16 2.08
C ARG A 95 22.15 -9.30 1.97
N TRP A 96 21.67 -9.56 0.76
CA TRP A 96 20.44 -10.32 0.52
C TRP A 96 20.62 -11.49 -0.42
N ALA A 97 21.60 -11.49 -1.34
CA ALA A 97 21.68 -12.54 -2.36
C ALA A 97 21.83 -13.96 -1.81
N GLY A 98 22.57 -14.13 -0.71
CA GLY A 98 22.72 -15.44 -0.06
C GLY A 98 21.43 -15.99 0.56
N ARG A 99 20.40 -15.16 0.76
CA ARG A 99 19.15 -15.54 1.45
C ARG A 99 17.90 -15.44 0.56
N TYR A 100 17.88 -14.49 -0.37
CA TYR A 100 16.69 -14.13 -1.15
C TYR A 100 16.85 -14.26 -2.67
N GLY A 101 18.06 -14.59 -3.15
CA GLY A 101 18.33 -14.81 -4.57
C GLY A 101 18.85 -13.59 -5.31
N ALA A 102 18.71 -13.58 -6.63
CA ALA A 102 19.26 -12.54 -7.48
C ALA A 102 18.53 -11.21 -7.28
N PHE A 103 19.23 -10.10 -7.55
CA PHE A 103 18.61 -8.76 -7.47
C PHE A 103 17.36 -8.64 -8.35
N GLU A 104 17.32 -9.33 -9.48
CA GLU A 104 16.20 -9.24 -10.40
C GLU A 104 14.95 -10.02 -9.95
N ASP A 105 15.07 -10.85 -8.91
CA ASP A 105 14.02 -11.80 -8.53
C ASP A 105 12.74 -11.08 -8.08
N GLU A 106 11.62 -11.60 -8.58
CA GLU A 106 10.27 -11.21 -8.19
C GLU A 106 9.86 -11.96 -6.91
N THR A 107 8.99 -11.35 -6.11
CA THR A 107 8.41 -12.05 -4.96
C THR A 107 7.72 -13.33 -5.42
N SER A 108 8.10 -14.45 -4.82
CA SER A 108 7.44 -15.74 -5.04
C SER A 108 6.21 -15.92 -4.14
N ILE A 109 5.99 -14.97 -3.22
CA ILE A 109 4.85 -14.96 -2.33
C ILE A 109 3.65 -14.41 -3.09
N GLY A 110 2.70 -15.29 -3.37
CA GLY A 110 1.40 -14.91 -3.94
C GLY A 110 0.46 -14.28 -2.92
N PRO A 111 -0.61 -13.62 -3.39
CA PRO A 111 -1.68 -13.15 -2.53
C PRO A 111 -2.46 -14.33 -1.94
N MET A 112 -3.35 -14.06 -0.98
CA MET A 112 -4.28 -15.03 -0.39
C MET A 112 -3.62 -16.20 0.36
N ARG A 113 -2.31 -16.14 0.63
CA ARG A 113 -1.50 -17.27 1.15
C ARG A 113 -2.09 -17.94 2.40
N TYR A 114 -2.71 -17.15 3.27
CA TYR A 114 -3.27 -17.60 4.54
C TYR A 114 -4.80 -17.52 4.60
N THR A 115 -5.46 -17.43 3.45
CA THR A 115 -6.93 -17.34 3.37
C THR A 115 -7.61 -18.60 3.90
N SER A 116 -7.21 -19.79 3.43
CA SER A 116 -7.90 -21.04 3.76
C SER A 116 -7.33 -21.76 4.98
N LYS A 117 -6.05 -21.52 5.27
CA LYS A 117 -5.31 -22.15 6.36
C LYS A 117 -4.51 -21.07 7.08
N PRO A 118 -5.16 -20.29 7.97
CA PRO A 118 -4.44 -19.29 8.72
C PRO A 118 -3.36 -19.95 9.58
N PRO A 119 -2.27 -19.24 9.85
CA PRO A 119 -1.20 -19.72 10.73
C PRO A 119 -1.73 -19.90 12.15
N THR A 120 -1.09 -20.78 12.93
CA THR A 120 -1.39 -20.90 14.36
C THR A 120 -1.07 -19.59 15.11
N PRO A 121 -1.82 -19.26 16.19
CA PRO A 121 -1.77 -17.95 16.87
C PRO A 121 -0.39 -17.47 17.34
N GLU A 122 0.56 -18.38 17.52
CA GLU A 122 1.91 -18.08 18.02
C GLU A 122 2.74 -17.21 17.06
N TYR A 123 2.33 -17.10 15.79
CA TYR A 123 3.02 -16.33 14.75
C TYR A 123 2.13 -15.21 14.16
N LEU A 124 0.98 -14.92 14.76
CA LEU A 124 0.04 -13.92 14.26
C LEU A 124 0.33 -12.55 14.86
N PHE A 125 1.12 -11.76 14.16
CA PHE A 125 1.16 -10.33 14.39
C PHE A 125 0.27 -9.65 13.35
N THR A 126 -0.67 -8.80 13.80
CA THR A 126 -1.38 -7.89 12.89
C THR A 126 -0.40 -6.81 12.51
N GLU A 127 0.40 -7.07 11.48
CA GLU A 127 1.51 -6.20 11.13
C GLU A 127 1.06 -5.00 10.29
N GLN A 128 1.91 -3.99 10.32
CA GLN A 128 1.72 -2.77 9.58
C GLN A 128 1.91 -3.07 8.08
N THR A 129 1.03 -2.54 7.23
CA THR A 129 1.24 -2.57 5.78
C THR A 129 1.17 -1.19 5.18
N VAL A 130 1.79 -1.02 4.02
CA VAL A 130 1.70 0.21 3.23
C VAL A 130 0.73 0.00 2.08
N GLN A 131 -0.33 0.81 2.06
CA GLN A 131 -1.24 0.91 0.93
C GLN A 131 -0.73 1.98 -0.04
N ILE A 132 -0.54 1.61 -1.31
CA ILE A 132 -0.26 2.56 -2.40
C ILE A 132 -1.56 2.91 -3.11
N PHE A 133 -1.95 4.18 -3.15
CA PHE A 133 -3.17 4.64 -3.82
C PHE A 133 -2.89 5.04 -5.26
N SER A 134 -1.90 5.91 -5.47
CA SER A 134 -1.53 6.38 -6.81
C SER A 134 -0.04 6.71 -6.90
N ILE A 135 0.48 6.67 -8.12
CA ILE A 135 1.80 7.19 -8.47
C ILE A 135 1.62 8.08 -9.69
N ARG A 136 2.04 9.33 -9.61
CA ARG A 136 1.82 10.35 -10.63
C ARG A 136 3.13 10.94 -11.11
N VAL A 137 3.24 11.17 -12.41
CA VAL A 137 4.35 11.88 -13.02
C VAL A 137 4.04 13.38 -13.02
N ARG A 138 4.84 14.16 -12.30
CA ARG A 138 4.70 15.63 -12.20
C ARG A 138 5.87 16.31 -12.89
N ALA A 139 5.61 17.53 -13.37
CA ALA A 139 6.62 18.44 -13.90
C ALA A 139 7.65 17.77 -14.83
N PRO A 140 7.26 17.24 -16.00
CA PRO A 140 8.25 16.77 -16.96
C PRO A 140 9.16 17.94 -17.35
N THR A 141 10.47 17.75 -17.21
CA THR A 141 11.51 18.75 -17.52
C THR A 141 12.29 18.35 -18.77
N ASP A 142 13.38 19.04 -19.06
CA ASP A 142 14.35 18.69 -20.12
C ASP A 142 13.75 18.52 -21.52
N GLY A 143 12.72 19.32 -21.85
CA GLY A 143 12.11 19.32 -23.18
C GLY A 143 11.11 18.18 -23.43
N LEU A 144 10.85 17.32 -22.45
CA LEU A 144 9.78 16.33 -22.52
C LEU A 144 8.42 17.03 -22.58
N LYS A 145 7.63 16.73 -23.61
CA LYS A 145 6.29 17.28 -23.82
C LYS A 145 5.24 16.21 -23.70
N TRP A 146 4.13 16.55 -23.04
CA TRP A 146 2.93 15.71 -23.06
C TRP A 146 2.42 15.54 -24.50
N PRO A 147 1.82 14.38 -24.84
CA PRO A 147 1.69 13.18 -24.01
C PRO A 147 2.99 12.36 -23.93
N LEU A 148 3.21 11.68 -22.79
CA LEU A 148 4.37 10.82 -22.57
C LEU A 148 3.99 9.34 -22.73
N ARG A 149 4.69 8.61 -23.60
CA ARG A 149 4.56 7.16 -23.72
C ARG A 149 5.53 6.45 -22.78
N VAL A 150 5.07 6.15 -21.57
CA VAL A 150 5.90 5.64 -20.47
C VAL A 150 5.89 4.12 -20.40
N TYR A 151 7.06 3.52 -20.23
CA TYR A 151 7.23 2.09 -19.97
C TYR A 151 8.35 1.85 -18.94
N GLY A 152 8.51 0.61 -18.49
CA GLY A 152 9.45 0.23 -17.44
C GLY A 152 8.73 -0.31 -16.21
N HIS A 153 9.28 -0.11 -15.03
CA HIS A 153 8.68 -0.60 -13.80
C HIS A 153 8.91 0.28 -12.58
N ILE A 154 8.02 0.13 -11.61
CA ILE A 154 8.19 0.54 -10.21
C ILE A 154 7.91 -0.68 -9.36
N ALA A 155 8.80 -1.02 -8.43
CA ALA A 155 8.64 -2.13 -7.50
C ALA A 155 8.97 -1.71 -6.08
N THR A 156 8.35 -2.38 -5.11
CA THR A 156 8.73 -2.31 -3.70
C THR A 156 9.44 -3.57 -3.28
N ARG A 157 10.36 -3.46 -2.33
CA ARG A 157 11.04 -4.57 -1.65
C ARG A 157 10.81 -4.40 -0.17
N ASP A 158 10.13 -5.37 0.41
CA ASP A 158 9.68 -5.29 1.79
C ASP A 158 10.32 -6.37 2.67
N SER A 159 9.99 -6.38 3.95
CA SER A 159 10.62 -7.25 4.95
C SER A 159 10.30 -8.74 4.79
N MET A 160 9.42 -9.13 3.87
CA MET A 160 9.00 -10.54 3.73
C MET A 160 10.05 -11.39 3.01
N ASP A 161 10.47 -10.94 1.83
CA ASP A 161 11.45 -11.65 1.01
C ASP A 161 12.43 -10.72 0.30
N GLN A 162 12.33 -9.39 0.50
CA GLN A 162 13.14 -8.37 -0.16
C GLN A 162 13.05 -8.38 -1.71
N ASN A 163 12.35 -9.33 -2.32
CA ASN A 163 12.24 -9.46 -3.76
C ASN A 163 11.27 -8.44 -4.32
N ARG A 164 11.30 -8.20 -5.63
CA ARG A 164 10.48 -7.16 -6.26
C ARG A 164 9.00 -7.53 -6.16
N ASN A 165 8.23 -6.67 -5.53
CA ASN A 165 6.78 -6.65 -5.60
C ASN A 165 6.36 -5.47 -6.50
N TYR A 166 6.05 -5.76 -7.76
CA TYR A 166 5.81 -4.72 -8.78
C TYR A 166 4.53 -3.94 -8.53
N LEU A 167 4.62 -2.61 -8.51
CA LEU A 167 3.48 -1.69 -8.47
C LEU A 167 3.03 -1.31 -9.88
N PHE A 168 3.98 -1.13 -10.79
CA PHE A 168 3.79 -0.82 -12.20
C PHE A 168 4.80 -1.60 -13.02
N ARG A 169 4.38 -2.25 -14.11
CA ARG A 169 5.27 -2.95 -15.04
C ARG A 169 4.69 -2.93 -16.44
N ARG A 170 5.39 -2.31 -17.39
CA ARG A 170 4.99 -2.18 -18.80
C ARG A 170 6.22 -2.37 -19.69
N THR A 171 6.08 -3.16 -20.75
CA THR A 171 7.12 -3.29 -21.78
C THR A 171 7.07 -2.10 -22.74
N ARG A 172 8.10 -1.94 -23.56
CA ARG A 172 8.13 -0.89 -24.59
C ARG A 172 6.96 -0.98 -25.57
N ASP A 173 6.55 -2.19 -25.95
CA ASP A 173 5.45 -2.40 -26.89
C ASP A 173 4.07 -2.16 -26.26
N ASN A 174 3.97 -2.35 -24.95
CA ASN A 174 2.78 -2.06 -24.16
C ASN A 174 3.00 -0.84 -23.24
N CYS A 175 3.51 0.27 -23.78
CA CYS A 175 3.69 1.49 -23.00
C CYS A 175 2.35 2.15 -22.65
N GLN A 176 2.28 2.84 -21.50
CA GLN A 176 1.13 3.65 -21.13
C GLN A 176 1.31 5.08 -21.63
N THR A 177 0.29 5.65 -22.27
CA THR A 177 0.26 7.08 -22.61
C THR A 177 -0.27 7.88 -21.42
N LEU A 178 0.55 8.81 -20.94
CA LEU A 178 0.20 9.78 -19.91
C LEU A 178 0.00 11.15 -20.55
N SER A 179 -0.93 11.93 -20.00
CA SER A 179 -1.22 13.29 -20.46
C SER A 179 -1.17 14.27 -19.30
N GLN A 180 -1.24 15.57 -19.59
CA GLN A 180 -1.27 16.59 -18.55
C GLN A 180 -2.52 16.45 -17.65
N ASP A 181 -3.66 16.09 -18.23
CA ASP A 181 -4.93 15.92 -17.51
C ASP A 181 -5.01 14.56 -16.78
N ASP A 182 -4.24 13.57 -17.24
CA ASP A 182 -4.10 12.27 -16.57
C ASP A 182 -2.63 11.82 -16.48
N PRO A 183 -1.91 12.32 -15.45
CA PRO A 183 -0.51 11.99 -15.23
C PRO A 183 -0.30 10.71 -14.42
N SER A 184 -1.36 9.96 -14.11
CA SER A 184 -1.32 8.83 -13.18
C SER A 184 -0.93 7.52 -13.87
N LEU A 185 0.02 6.79 -13.28
CA LEU A 185 0.35 5.44 -13.73
C LEU A 185 -0.79 4.48 -13.40
N LEU A 186 -1.17 3.63 -14.37
CA LEU A 186 -2.12 2.55 -14.16
C LEU A 186 -1.40 1.40 -13.46
N LEU A 187 -1.48 1.39 -12.13
CA LEU A 187 -0.82 0.41 -11.28
C LEU A 187 -1.37 -1.00 -11.55
N THR A 188 -0.44 -1.96 -11.68
CA THR A 188 -0.72 -3.38 -11.93
C THR A 188 -0.54 -4.24 -10.68
N GLY A 189 -0.07 -3.65 -9.58
CA GLY A 189 0.11 -4.34 -8.32
C GLY A 189 -0.14 -3.44 -7.11
N PRO A 190 0.29 -3.88 -5.92
CA PRO A 190 1.23 -4.98 -5.71
C PRO A 190 0.61 -6.38 -5.95
N SER A 191 1.45 -7.42 -6.08
CA SER A 191 1.01 -8.82 -6.22
C SER A 191 0.48 -9.42 -4.90
N ARG A 192 0.96 -8.88 -3.78
CA ARG A 192 0.58 -9.14 -2.39
C ARG A 192 0.73 -7.86 -1.57
N ALA A 193 0.16 -7.76 -0.37
CA ALA A 193 0.31 -6.56 0.43
C ALA A 193 1.78 -6.29 0.80
N ILE A 194 2.11 -5.01 0.99
CA ILE A 194 3.47 -4.55 1.27
C ILE A 194 3.62 -4.47 2.78
N VAL A 195 4.41 -5.35 3.37
CA VAL A 195 4.55 -5.49 4.82
C VAL A 195 5.65 -4.56 5.33
N TYR A 196 5.33 -3.77 6.35
CA TYR A 196 6.21 -2.76 6.92
C TYR A 196 6.70 -3.17 8.32
N LEU A 197 7.84 -3.87 8.36
CA LEU A 197 8.60 -4.12 9.61
C LEU A 197 9.93 -3.36 9.66
N ALA A 198 10.43 -3.02 8.48
CA ALA A 198 11.68 -2.36 8.24
C ALA A 198 11.51 -1.45 7.02
N PRO A 199 12.41 -0.47 6.80
CA PRO A 199 12.30 0.43 5.67
C PRO A 199 12.08 -0.31 4.35
N ILE A 200 11.02 0.08 3.62
CA ILE A 200 10.67 -0.51 2.33
C ILE A 200 11.52 0.17 1.26
N THR A 201 12.17 -0.60 0.41
CA THR A 201 12.89 -0.02 -0.73
C THR A 201 11.93 0.13 -1.90
N PHE A 202 11.82 1.33 -2.46
CA PHE A 202 11.21 1.56 -3.77
C PHE A 202 12.31 1.53 -4.82
N GLU A 203 12.08 0.79 -5.90
CA GLU A 203 12.94 0.70 -7.08
C GLU A 203 12.18 1.24 -8.28
N VAL A 204 12.75 2.21 -8.98
CA VAL A 204 12.13 2.94 -10.09
C VAL A 204 13.03 2.84 -11.32
N GLN A 205 12.45 2.40 -12.43
CA GLN A 205 13.08 2.46 -13.74
C GLN A 205 12.00 2.70 -14.80
N LEU A 206 11.77 3.97 -15.14
CA LEU A 206 10.79 4.40 -16.12
C LEU A 206 11.47 5.12 -17.29
N LYS A 207 11.01 4.83 -18.50
CA LYS A 207 11.48 5.43 -19.75
C LYS A 207 10.32 6.00 -20.55
N VAL A 208 10.58 7.05 -21.33
CA VAL A 208 9.71 7.56 -22.38
C VAL A 208 10.12 6.93 -23.72
N LYS A 209 9.14 6.39 -24.44
CA LYS A 209 9.35 5.71 -25.72
C LYS A 209 9.53 6.72 -26.85
N GLY A 210 10.72 6.74 -27.46
CA GLY A 210 11.06 7.49 -28.67
C GLY A 210 10.57 6.80 -29.96
N LYS A 211 11.07 7.24 -31.13
CA LYS A 211 10.74 6.59 -32.41
C LYS A 211 11.39 5.20 -32.48
N GLY A 212 12.67 5.13 -32.18
CA GLY A 212 13.45 3.88 -32.02
C GLY A 212 13.92 3.67 -30.58
N GLU A 213 14.47 2.49 -30.28
CA GLU A 213 14.99 2.17 -28.93
C GLU A 213 16.16 3.08 -28.53
N SER A 214 16.98 3.50 -29.50
CA SER A 214 18.10 4.44 -29.28
C SER A 214 17.64 5.86 -28.93
N GLU A 215 16.37 6.18 -29.21
CA GLU A 215 15.75 7.46 -28.88
C GLU A 215 14.90 7.37 -27.60
N ASP A 216 14.87 6.20 -26.93
CA ASP A 216 14.15 6.09 -25.67
C ASP A 216 14.92 6.82 -24.57
N GLU A 217 14.18 7.65 -23.82
CA GLU A 217 14.74 8.57 -22.85
C GLU A 217 14.38 8.12 -21.43
N MET A 218 15.34 8.17 -20.51
CA MET A 218 15.05 7.89 -19.10
C MET A 218 14.12 8.98 -18.55
N LEU A 219 13.05 8.58 -17.86
CA LEU A 219 12.09 9.48 -17.23
C LEU A 219 12.35 9.61 -15.73
N ALA A 220 12.44 8.46 -15.06
CA ALA A 220 12.68 8.35 -13.64
C ALA A 220 13.49 7.10 -13.36
N PHE A 221 14.51 7.24 -12.52
CA PHE A 221 15.41 6.15 -12.19
C PHE A 221 15.93 6.30 -10.76
N GLY A 222 16.02 5.21 -10.02
CA GLY A 222 16.66 5.20 -8.72
C GLY A 222 16.07 4.21 -7.75
N ALA A 223 16.61 4.21 -6.53
CA ALA A 223 16.04 3.50 -5.41
C ALA A 223 16.08 4.37 -4.15
N PHE A 224 15.01 4.35 -3.36
CA PHE A 224 14.90 5.10 -2.11
C PHE A 224 14.21 4.28 -1.04
N TYR A 225 14.42 4.63 0.23
CA TYR A 225 13.77 3.98 1.35
C TYR A 225 12.53 4.76 1.77
N TYR A 226 11.43 4.05 1.96
CA TYR A 226 10.28 4.51 2.70
C TYR A 226 10.42 4.04 4.15
N ASP A 227 10.45 5.01 5.06
CA ASP A 227 10.43 4.79 6.51
C ASP A 227 9.43 5.79 7.10
N ASP A 228 8.27 5.29 7.54
CA ASP A 228 7.32 6.05 8.35
C ASP A 228 7.53 5.71 9.82
N GLY A 229 8.65 6.20 10.36
CA GLY A 229 9.00 6.09 11.77
C GLY A 229 8.03 6.79 12.73
N SER A 230 7.02 7.51 12.21
CA SER A 230 5.97 8.15 13.00
C SER A 230 4.71 7.29 13.19
N ALA A 231 4.64 6.13 12.52
CA ALA A 231 3.52 5.20 12.54
C ALA A 231 2.15 5.89 12.32
N CYS A 232 2.12 6.89 11.43
CA CYS A 232 0.94 7.73 11.30
C CYS A 232 -0.08 7.05 10.37
N GLU A 233 -1.29 6.80 10.86
CA GLU A 233 -2.39 6.17 10.09
C GLU A 233 -2.95 7.05 8.95
N ARG A 234 -2.26 8.14 8.61
CA ARG A 234 -2.71 9.17 7.69
C ARG A 234 -2.22 8.88 6.28
N LYS A 235 -2.97 9.39 5.30
CA LYS A 235 -2.47 9.52 3.94
C LYS A 235 -1.23 10.43 3.92
N LEU A 236 -0.18 9.96 3.26
CA LEU A 236 1.05 10.69 2.99
C LEU A 236 1.18 10.91 1.48
N SER A 237 1.61 12.12 1.11
CA SER A 237 2.00 12.45 -0.25
C SER A 237 3.52 12.61 -0.27
N ILE A 238 4.20 11.67 -0.89
CA ILE A 238 5.66 11.62 -0.94
C ILE A 238 6.10 12.03 -2.33
N ARG A 239 7.06 12.93 -2.43
CA ARG A 239 7.57 13.43 -3.70
C ARG A 239 9.05 13.13 -3.78
N TYR A 240 9.44 12.52 -4.89
CA TYR A 240 10.83 12.27 -5.21
C TYR A 240 11.15 12.92 -6.55
N ASP A 241 12.11 13.82 -6.52
CA ASP A 241 12.66 14.41 -7.72
C ASP A 241 13.59 13.41 -8.40
N HIS A 242 13.30 13.14 -9.67
CA HIS A 242 14.21 12.47 -10.59
C HIS A 242 14.71 13.50 -11.61
N LYS A 243 15.72 13.14 -12.38
CA LYS A 243 16.36 14.09 -13.31
C LYS A 243 15.37 14.79 -14.25
N ARG A 244 14.33 14.07 -14.69
CA ARG A 244 13.42 14.52 -15.76
C ARG A 244 11.95 14.62 -15.39
N CYS A 245 11.62 14.27 -14.15
CA CYS A 245 10.28 14.45 -13.60
C CYS A 245 10.32 14.33 -12.07
N MET A 246 9.23 14.72 -11.44
CA MET A 246 8.98 14.38 -10.05
C MET A 246 7.94 13.25 -10.01
N LEU A 247 8.21 12.19 -9.24
CA LEU A 247 7.21 11.17 -8.94
C LEU A 247 6.53 11.51 -7.61
N GLU A 248 5.21 11.65 -7.66
CA GLU A 248 4.35 11.84 -6.50
C GLU A 248 3.64 10.53 -6.15
N TYR A 249 3.88 10.02 -4.95
CA TYR A 249 3.31 8.80 -4.39
C TYR A 249 2.27 9.17 -3.35
N GLU A 250 1.06 8.65 -3.51
CA GLU A 250 0.03 8.72 -2.46
C GLU A 250 -0.02 7.37 -1.75
N VAL A 251 0.33 7.37 -0.47
CA VAL A 251 0.48 6.15 0.34
C VAL A 251 -0.17 6.30 1.71
N ALA A 252 -0.44 5.20 2.40
CA ALA A 252 -0.77 5.23 3.83
C ALA A 252 -0.28 3.97 4.55
N LEU A 253 0.22 4.17 5.77
CA LEU A 253 0.53 3.08 6.68
C LEU A 253 -0.74 2.60 7.39
N ARG A 254 -0.93 1.27 7.46
CA ARG A 254 -2.12 0.60 7.99
C ARG A 254 -1.68 -0.30 9.15
N PRO A 255 -1.84 0.10 10.42
CA PRO A 255 -1.13 -0.51 11.53
C PRO A 255 -1.64 -1.88 11.96
N ARG A 256 -2.94 -2.18 11.78
CA ARG A 256 -3.53 -3.48 12.12
C ARG A 256 -4.29 -4.03 10.93
N SER A 257 -3.54 -4.30 9.87
CA SER A 257 -4.12 -4.60 8.56
C SER A 257 -4.12 -6.07 8.19
N VAL A 258 -5.02 -6.40 7.25
CA VAL A 258 -5.08 -7.67 6.53
C VAL A 258 -5.01 -7.41 5.03
N GLU A 259 -4.56 -8.41 4.28
CA GLU A 259 -4.64 -8.40 2.83
C GLU A 259 -6.07 -8.75 2.40
N ALA A 260 -6.67 -7.87 1.61
CA ALA A 260 -7.88 -8.13 0.86
C ALA A 260 -7.52 -8.34 -0.61
N THR A 261 -7.74 -9.56 -1.11
CA THR A 261 -7.62 -9.86 -2.53
C THR A 261 -9.01 -9.91 -3.14
N ILE A 262 -9.28 -9.02 -4.10
CA ILE A 262 -10.60 -8.77 -4.66
C ILE A 262 -10.72 -9.43 -6.04
N SER A 263 -11.79 -10.17 -6.27
CA SER A 263 -12.18 -10.64 -7.60
C SER A 263 -13.64 -10.30 -7.87
N LEU A 264 -13.97 -10.15 -9.16
CA LEU A 264 -15.31 -9.81 -9.60
C LEU A 264 -15.76 -10.79 -10.69
N LYS A 265 -17.03 -11.14 -10.66
CA LYS A 265 -17.65 -12.04 -11.62
C LYS A 265 -19.07 -11.60 -11.96
N VAL A 266 -19.42 -11.51 -13.24
CA VAL A 266 -20.82 -11.37 -13.66
C VAL A 266 -21.53 -12.69 -13.40
N VAL A 267 -22.53 -12.68 -12.51
CA VAL A 267 -23.27 -13.89 -12.10
C VAL A 267 -24.71 -13.92 -12.62
N VAL A 268 -25.26 -12.76 -13.00
CA VAL A 268 -26.59 -12.64 -13.61
C VAL A 268 -26.54 -11.55 -14.69
N GLY A 269 -27.15 -11.83 -15.84
CA GLY A 269 -27.18 -10.91 -16.98
C GLY A 269 -25.84 -10.81 -17.69
N SER A 270 -25.66 -9.75 -18.46
CA SER A 270 -24.42 -9.43 -19.16
C SER A 270 -24.01 -7.99 -18.87
N TRP A 271 -22.70 -7.72 -18.93
CA TRP A 271 -22.24 -6.33 -18.84
C TRP A 271 -22.94 -5.49 -19.92
N PRO A 272 -23.44 -4.29 -19.59
CA PRO A 272 -24.22 -3.51 -20.54
C PRO A 272 -23.34 -3.06 -21.71
N GLU A 273 -23.83 -3.28 -22.93
CA GLU A 273 -23.08 -3.04 -24.17
C GLU A 273 -22.57 -1.60 -24.24
N ASN A 274 -21.35 -1.43 -24.73
CA ASN A 274 -20.61 -0.19 -24.88
C ASN A 274 -20.33 0.59 -23.59
N HIS A 275 -20.69 0.06 -22.42
CA HIS A 275 -20.44 0.75 -21.15
C HIS A 275 -18.99 0.55 -20.70
N ARG A 276 -18.35 1.66 -20.36
CA ARG A 276 -17.04 1.71 -19.72
C ARG A 276 -17.15 1.18 -18.30
N GLY A 277 -16.15 0.41 -17.88
CA GLY A 277 -16.07 -0.16 -16.54
C GLY A 277 -15.01 0.51 -15.67
N ILE A 278 -15.41 0.97 -14.49
CA ILE A 278 -14.49 1.40 -13.43
C ILE A 278 -14.82 0.60 -12.17
N VAL A 279 -13.79 0.00 -11.58
CA VAL A 279 -13.89 -0.68 -10.28
C VAL A 279 -12.92 -0.02 -9.32
N VAL A 280 -13.42 0.44 -8.18
CA VAL A 280 -12.61 1.04 -7.12
C VAL A 280 -12.87 0.38 -5.78
N ALA A 281 -11.83 0.29 -4.97
CA ALA A 281 -11.92 -0.04 -3.56
C ALA A 281 -11.67 1.22 -2.71
N ILE A 282 -12.36 1.31 -1.58
CA ILE A 282 -12.25 2.41 -0.61
C ILE A 282 -12.26 1.80 0.79
N THR A 283 -11.39 2.27 1.68
CA THR A 283 -11.34 1.83 3.09
C THR A 283 -11.90 2.92 4.00
N SER A 284 -12.75 2.57 4.96
CA SER A 284 -13.54 3.58 5.69
C SER A 284 -12.75 4.60 6.52
N GLY A 285 -11.48 4.37 6.85
CA GLY A 285 -10.68 5.36 7.58
C GLY A 285 -9.78 6.23 6.70
N ILE A 286 -9.76 6.01 5.38
CA ILE A 286 -9.09 6.89 4.42
C ILE A 286 -9.99 7.07 3.19
N ASP A 287 -10.47 8.29 2.98
CA ASP A 287 -11.28 8.64 1.81
C ASP A 287 -10.42 8.81 0.55
N GLU A 288 -9.75 7.72 0.14
CA GLU A 288 -8.94 7.67 -1.06
C GLU A 288 -9.26 6.41 -1.87
N LYS A 289 -9.34 6.55 -3.19
CA LYS A 289 -9.78 5.48 -4.07
C LYS A 289 -8.60 4.65 -4.53
N ILE A 290 -8.76 3.35 -4.39
CA ILE A 290 -7.87 2.36 -4.98
C ILE A 290 -8.50 1.87 -6.28
N VAL A 291 -7.93 2.27 -7.41
CA VAL A 291 -8.41 1.84 -8.72
C VAL A 291 -7.98 0.39 -8.98
N LEU A 292 -8.95 -0.51 -9.10
CA LEU A 292 -8.74 -1.93 -9.40
C LEU A 292 -8.88 -2.22 -10.90
N LEU A 293 -9.76 -1.47 -11.56
CA LEU A 293 -10.00 -1.53 -12.99
C LEU A 293 -10.39 -0.14 -13.49
N ARG A 294 -9.85 0.25 -14.65
CA ARG A 294 -10.27 1.46 -15.36
C ARG A 294 -10.18 1.22 -16.86
N CYS A 295 -11.32 1.11 -17.52
CA CYS A 295 -11.42 1.04 -18.97
C CYS A 295 -12.07 2.34 -19.48
N ARG A 296 -11.31 3.16 -20.21
CA ARG A 296 -11.78 4.46 -20.71
C ARG A 296 -12.41 4.38 -22.09
N ASP A 297 -11.86 3.56 -22.98
CA ASP A 297 -12.23 3.61 -24.41
C ASP A 297 -12.88 2.31 -24.89
N ARG A 298 -13.14 1.38 -23.96
CA ARG A 298 -13.67 0.06 -24.25
C ARG A 298 -14.44 -0.50 -23.06
N GLU A 299 -15.20 -1.55 -23.32
CA GLU A 299 -15.78 -2.41 -22.30
C GLU A 299 -14.69 -3.03 -21.40
N PRO A 300 -15.02 -3.34 -20.14
CA PRO A 300 -14.10 -4.06 -19.28
C PRO A 300 -13.74 -5.42 -19.89
N PRO A 301 -12.47 -5.86 -19.76
CA PRO A 301 -12.07 -7.21 -20.14
C PRO A 301 -12.76 -8.22 -19.22
N ILE A 302 -13.79 -8.86 -19.72
CA ILE A 302 -14.55 -9.91 -19.03
C ILE A 302 -14.33 -11.22 -19.79
N ASP A 303 -13.83 -12.22 -19.08
CA ASP A 303 -13.60 -13.56 -19.60
C ASP A 303 -14.93 -14.28 -19.92
N PRO A 304 -14.94 -15.32 -20.76
CA PRO A 304 -16.16 -16.06 -21.09
C PRO A 304 -16.88 -16.68 -19.87
N ASP A 305 -16.18 -16.88 -18.77
CA ASP A 305 -16.75 -17.36 -17.51
C ASP A 305 -17.42 -16.24 -16.68
N GLY A 306 -17.33 -14.98 -17.12
CA GLY A 306 -17.84 -13.79 -16.45
C GLY A 306 -16.83 -13.08 -15.54
N SER A 307 -15.60 -13.55 -15.44
CA SER A 307 -14.58 -12.98 -14.54
C SER A 307 -13.97 -11.70 -15.11
N PHE A 308 -13.74 -10.69 -14.26
CA PHE A 308 -13.09 -9.45 -14.67
C PHE A 308 -11.56 -9.57 -14.60
N GLU A 309 -10.86 -9.13 -15.65
CA GLU A 309 -9.41 -8.96 -15.63
C GLU A 309 -9.05 -7.61 -14.99
N LEU A 310 -8.89 -7.60 -13.67
CA LEU A 310 -8.49 -6.40 -12.90
C LEU A 310 -7.02 -6.03 -13.17
N SER A 311 -6.72 -4.73 -13.22
CA SER A 311 -5.33 -4.27 -13.34
C SER A 311 -4.55 -4.57 -12.07
N ARG A 312 -5.18 -4.44 -10.91
CA ARG A 312 -4.66 -4.84 -9.59
C ARG A 312 -5.81 -5.27 -8.69
N ARG A 313 -5.52 -6.11 -7.71
CA ARG A 313 -6.55 -6.74 -6.85
C ARG A 313 -6.27 -6.74 -5.36
N VAL A 314 -5.08 -6.31 -4.94
CA VAL A 314 -4.65 -6.37 -3.55
C VAL A 314 -4.85 -5.02 -2.87
N VAL A 315 -5.50 -5.05 -1.71
CA VAL A 315 -5.78 -3.89 -0.85
C VAL A 315 -5.43 -4.24 0.60
N SER A 316 -4.72 -3.35 1.28
CA SER A 316 -4.48 -3.40 2.72
C SER A 316 -5.65 -2.75 3.46
N VAL A 317 -6.33 -3.52 4.31
CA VAL A 317 -7.51 -3.05 5.05
C VAL A 317 -7.24 -3.17 6.55
N ASP A 318 -7.37 -2.08 7.31
CA ASP A 318 -7.28 -2.14 8.76
C ASP A 318 -8.48 -2.90 9.34
N LEU A 319 -8.24 -3.77 10.33
CA LEU A 319 -9.26 -4.59 10.98
C LEU A 319 -10.35 -3.76 11.69
N GLY A 320 -10.06 -2.50 12.04
CA GLY A 320 -11.04 -1.56 12.58
C GLY A 320 -11.95 -0.91 11.54
N GLU A 321 -11.71 -1.13 10.26
CA GLU A 321 -12.38 -0.44 9.15
C GLU A 321 -13.33 -1.34 8.37
N LYS A 322 -13.90 -0.79 7.31
CA LYS A 322 -14.67 -1.50 6.30
C LYS A 322 -14.02 -1.31 4.94
N LEU A 323 -14.14 -2.33 4.10
CA LEU A 323 -13.79 -2.25 2.68
C LEU A 323 -15.07 -2.04 1.88
N LEU A 324 -15.12 -1.00 1.07
CA LEU A 324 -16.17 -0.76 0.09
C LEU A 324 -15.60 -1.02 -1.30
N VAL A 325 -16.28 -1.81 -2.11
CA VAL A 325 -15.98 -2.00 -3.52
C VAL A 325 -17.12 -1.40 -4.33
N ALA A 326 -16.81 -0.42 -5.17
CA ALA A 326 -17.75 0.23 -6.06
C ALA A 326 -17.48 -0.20 -7.51
N VAL A 327 -18.57 -0.52 -8.20
CA VAL A 327 -18.57 -0.88 -9.62
C VAL A 327 -19.41 0.17 -10.35
N ASP A 328 -18.77 0.83 -11.29
CA ASP A 328 -19.37 1.85 -12.14
C ASP A 328 -19.41 1.34 -13.58
N ALA A 329 -20.58 1.38 -14.19
CA ALA A 329 -20.80 1.19 -15.62
C ALA A 329 -21.32 2.50 -16.21
N SER A 330 -20.61 3.06 -17.19
CA SER A 330 -20.97 4.38 -17.75
C SER A 330 -20.96 4.39 -19.27
N LEU A 331 -21.94 5.06 -19.87
CA LEU A 331 -22.05 5.33 -21.29
C LEU A 331 -22.54 6.76 -21.51
N SER A 332 -21.71 7.60 -22.11
CA SER A 332 -21.96 9.04 -22.23
C SER A 332 -22.29 9.66 -20.86
N ASP A 333 -23.44 10.28 -20.69
CA ASP A 333 -23.87 10.90 -19.41
C ASP A 333 -24.61 9.91 -18.48
N PHE A 334 -24.82 8.67 -18.91
CA PHE A 334 -25.50 7.65 -18.11
C PHE A 334 -24.50 6.91 -17.23
N LEU A 335 -24.78 6.85 -15.92
CA LEU A 335 -23.95 6.18 -14.92
C LEU A 335 -24.81 5.22 -14.08
N MET A 336 -24.47 3.94 -14.14
CA MET A 336 -24.92 2.93 -13.19
C MET A 336 -23.82 2.68 -12.17
N ARG A 337 -24.17 2.77 -10.88
CA ARG A 337 -23.24 2.55 -9.78
C ARG A 337 -23.85 1.59 -8.78
N ALA A 338 -23.06 0.61 -8.37
CA ALA A 338 -23.40 -0.31 -7.31
C ALA A 338 -22.20 -0.51 -6.37
N THR A 339 -22.48 -0.80 -5.10
CA THR A 339 -21.45 -0.93 -4.07
C THR A 339 -21.70 -2.14 -3.20
N ALA A 340 -20.62 -2.86 -2.86
CA ALA A 340 -20.63 -3.90 -1.84
C ALA A 340 -19.71 -3.48 -0.69
N VAL A 341 -20.14 -3.73 0.55
CA VAL A 341 -19.39 -3.36 1.76
C VAL A 341 -19.05 -4.61 2.54
N PHE A 342 -17.79 -4.72 2.96
CA PHE A 342 -17.24 -5.87 3.63
C PHE A 342 -16.60 -5.48 4.95
N LYS A 343 -16.76 -6.36 5.94
CA LYS A 343 -16.00 -6.29 7.19
C LYS A 343 -14.73 -7.13 7.01
N PRO A 344 -13.55 -6.58 7.33
CA PRO A 344 -12.31 -7.33 7.24
C PRO A 344 -12.32 -8.51 8.22
N ALA A 345 -11.67 -9.59 7.81
CA ALA A 345 -11.45 -10.79 8.60
C ALA A 345 -9.97 -11.17 8.55
N CYS A 346 -9.50 -11.95 9.52
CA CYS A 346 -8.11 -12.45 9.51
C CYS A 346 -7.88 -13.53 8.43
N SER A 347 -8.94 -14.21 8.01
CA SER A 347 -8.86 -15.30 7.04
C SER A 347 -10.24 -15.59 6.45
N GLY A 348 -10.29 -16.40 5.41
CA GLY A 348 -11.51 -16.81 4.73
C GLY A 348 -11.96 -15.82 3.67
N THR A 349 -13.16 -16.06 3.14
CA THR A 349 -13.69 -15.33 2.00
C THR A 349 -15.00 -14.65 2.38
N SER A 350 -15.23 -13.45 1.87
CA SER A 350 -16.50 -12.74 1.96
C SER A 350 -17.05 -12.48 0.57
N HIS A 351 -18.37 -12.52 0.45
CA HIS A 351 -19.09 -12.35 -0.81
C HIS A 351 -20.06 -11.18 -0.67
N GLY A 352 -20.18 -10.39 -1.73
CA GLY A 352 -21.10 -9.28 -1.86
C GLY A 352 -21.56 -9.15 -3.30
N VAL A 353 -22.67 -8.47 -3.53
CA VAL A 353 -23.23 -8.31 -4.88
C VAL A 353 -23.42 -6.83 -5.17
N CYS A 354 -22.91 -6.41 -6.32
CA CYS A 354 -23.18 -5.12 -6.94
C CYS A 354 -24.25 -5.31 -8.01
N ASP A 355 -25.45 -4.78 -7.76
CA ASP A 355 -26.58 -4.84 -8.69
C ASP A 355 -26.64 -3.56 -9.54
N LEU A 356 -26.25 -3.67 -10.81
CA LEU A 356 -26.28 -2.56 -11.78
C LEU A 356 -27.63 -2.47 -12.51
N GLY A 357 -28.62 -3.27 -12.11
CA GLY A 357 -29.92 -3.40 -12.79
C GLY A 357 -29.86 -4.33 -14.00
N SER A 358 -28.98 -4.03 -14.97
CA SER A 358 -28.81 -4.88 -16.17
C SER A 358 -28.02 -6.16 -15.89
N CYS A 359 -27.12 -6.13 -14.91
CA CYS A 359 -26.37 -7.29 -14.46
C CYS A 359 -26.07 -7.24 -12.97
N LYS A 360 -25.79 -8.42 -12.41
CA LYS A 360 -25.31 -8.57 -11.03
C LYS A 360 -23.88 -9.04 -11.07
N VAL A 361 -23.02 -8.27 -10.42
CA VAL A 361 -21.60 -8.56 -10.28
C VAL A 361 -21.34 -9.05 -8.87
N GLU A 362 -20.98 -10.31 -8.72
CA GLU A 362 -20.47 -10.83 -7.45
C GLU A 362 -19.06 -10.30 -7.22
N VAL A 363 -18.85 -9.74 -6.05
CA VAL A 363 -17.55 -9.31 -5.54
C VAL A 363 -17.14 -10.30 -4.46
N THR A 364 -16.01 -10.95 -4.68
CA THR A 364 -15.40 -11.89 -3.72
C THR A 364 -14.16 -11.23 -3.13
N VAL A 365 -14.06 -11.26 -1.80
CA VAL A 365 -12.89 -10.76 -1.07
C VAL A 365 -12.27 -11.90 -0.28
N ALA A 366 -11.07 -12.32 -0.67
CA ALA A 366 -10.26 -13.27 0.08
C ALA A 366 -9.39 -12.50 1.08
N TRP A 367 -9.55 -12.83 2.36
CA TRP A 367 -8.82 -12.19 3.45
C TRP A 367 -7.62 -13.04 3.86
N SER A 368 -6.46 -12.42 4.02
CA SER A 368 -5.25 -13.13 4.44
C SER A 368 -4.43 -12.27 5.41
N LEU A 369 -3.91 -12.91 6.45
CA LEU A 369 -2.85 -12.35 7.28
C LEU A 369 -1.49 -12.43 6.59
N PHE A 370 -0.49 -11.83 7.25
CA PHE A 370 0.92 -11.88 6.89
C PHE A 370 1.65 -12.75 7.91
N VAL A 371 2.55 -13.63 7.46
CA VAL A 371 3.44 -14.35 8.37
C VAL A 371 4.86 -14.05 8.02
N ILE A 372 5.57 -13.54 9.00
CA ILE A 372 7.01 -13.43 8.94
C ILE A 372 7.56 -14.65 9.63
N VAL A 373 8.17 -15.54 8.85
CA VAL A 373 9.02 -16.59 9.43
C VAL A 373 10.31 -15.88 9.79
N VAL A 374 10.48 -15.51 11.06
CA VAL A 374 11.79 -15.07 11.57
C VAL A 374 12.68 -16.32 11.54
N PRO A 375 13.76 -16.34 10.74
CA PRO A 375 14.62 -17.50 10.60
C PRO A 375 15.43 -17.79 11.87
#